data_AF-A0A833YYV4-F1
#
_entry.id   AF-A0A833YYV4-F1
#
_cell.length_a   1.000
_cell.length_b   1.000
_cell.length_c   1.000
_cell.angle_alpha   90.00
_cell.angle_beta   90.00
_cell.angle_gamma   90.00
#
_symmetry.space_group_name_H-M   'P 1'
#
loop_
_entity.id
_entity.type
_entity.pdbx_description
1 polymer ?
#
loop_
_entity_poly.entity_id
_entity_poly.type
_entity_poly.pdbx_seq_one_letter_code
_entity_poly.pdbx_strand_id
1 'polypeptide(L)'
;MLKDKEPGSFVVRDSHSFRGAYGLALKVATPPPSVLQLNKKGGDLASELVRHFLIECTPKGVRLKGCPNEPYFGSLTALVCQHSITALALPCKLLIPHRDPLEEISESSPQTAANSAAELLKQGAACNVWYLGSVDTESLTGHQAVQKALSLALAQQPPPLSTVVHFKVSSQGITLTDNQRKLFFRKHYPVSTVIFCALDPQGRKWVADGVGSRAFGFVARKQGSTSDNECHLFAEHDPEQPASAIVNFVSKVMIGSPKKM
;
A
#
# COMPACT_ATOMS: atom_id res chain seq x y z
N MET A 1 1.56 23.12 10.66
CA MET A 1 1.88 21.69 10.85
C MET A 1 1.19 21.11 12.09
N LEU A 2 1.36 21.64 13.31
CA LEU A 2 0.68 21.09 14.51
C LEU A 2 -0.55 21.86 15.00
N LYS A 3 -0.78 23.10 14.53
CA LYS A 3 -1.84 23.98 15.07
C LYS A 3 -3.25 23.39 14.95
N ASP A 4 -3.54 22.72 13.84
CA ASP A 4 -4.86 22.15 13.53
C ASP A 4 -4.94 20.63 13.80
N LYS A 5 -3.93 20.07 14.48
CA LYS A 5 -3.86 18.65 14.83
C LYS A 5 -4.40 18.40 16.24
N GLU A 6 -4.76 17.15 16.52
CA GLU A 6 -5.30 16.76 17.83
C GLU A 6 -4.21 16.77 18.94
N PRO A 7 -4.59 16.99 20.20
CA PRO A 7 -3.68 16.89 21.35
C PRO A 7 -2.95 15.54 21.39
N GLY A 8 -1.63 15.57 21.64
CA GLY A 8 -0.77 14.38 21.55
C GLY A 8 -0.03 14.25 20.22
N SER A 9 -0.47 14.96 19.17
CA SER A 9 0.27 15.07 17.92
C SER A 9 1.62 15.76 18.13
N PHE A 10 2.69 15.23 17.53
CA PHE A 10 4.03 15.72 17.77
C PHE A 10 4.95 15.68 16.55
N VAL A 11 6.04 16.43 16.64
CA VAL A 11 7.13 16.42 15.65
C VAL A 11 8.45 16.42 16.41
N VAL A 12 9.36 15.54 16.01
CA VAL A 12 10.76 15.55 16.46
C VAL A 12 11.65 16.00 15.31
N ARG A 13 12.59 16.90 15.60
CA ARG A 13 13.55 17.42 14.62
C ARG A 13 14.91 17.65 15.28
N ASP A 14 15.97 17.75 14.49
CA ASP A 14 17.27 18.19 15.01
C ASP A 14 17.15 19.59 15.63
N SER A 15 17.79 19.79 16.78
CA SER A 15 17.82 21.08 17.45
C SER A 15 18.88 21.97 16.83
N HIS A 16 18.46 23.10 16.28
CA HIS A 16 19.38 24.13 15.78
C HIS A 16 20.05 24.91 16.93
N SER A 17 19.37 25.05 18.07
CA SER A 17 19.87 25.83 19.22
C SER A 17 20.80 25.03 20.13
N PHE A 18 20.69 23.69 20.12
CA PHE A 18 21.50 22.80 20.95
C PHE A 18 22.09 21.70 20.08
N ARG A 19 23.39 21.81 19.75
CA ARG A 19 24.09 20.85 18.89
C ARG A 19 24.00 19.44 19.48
N GLY A 20 23.58 18.48 18.66
CA GLY A 20 23.48 17.06 19.05
C GLY A 20 22.27 16.71 19.91
N ALA A 21 21.32 17.62 20.08
CA ALA A 21 20.04 17.40 20.75
C ALA A 21 18.89 17.43 19.74
N TYR A 22 17.72 16.93 20.14
CA TYR A 22 16.50 16.99 19.33
C TYR A 22 15.47 17.94 19.96
N GLY A 23 14.74 18.68 19.12
CA GLY A 23 13.56 19.44 19.52
C GLY A 23 12.30 18.61 19.33
N LEU A 24 11.48 18.49 20.38
CA LEU A 24 10.16 17.87 20.36
C LEU A 24 9.10 18.97 20.46
N ALA A 25 8.25 19.11 19.45
CA ALA A 25 7.06 19.96 19.48
C ALA A 25 5.82 19.07 19.67
N LEU A 26 4.99 19.38 20.66
CA LEU A 26 3.81 18.61 21.06
C LEU A 26 2.57 19.50 21.13
N LYS A 27 1.49 19.10 20.45
CA LYS A 27 0.17 19.72 20.59
C LYS A 27 -0.48 19.29 21.90
N VAL A 28 -1.01 20.23 22.67
CA VAL A 28 -1.71 20.00 23.95
C VAL A 28 -3.16 20.45 23.88
N ALA A 29 -4.01 19.89 24.75
CA ALA A 29 -5.44 20.18 24.79
C ALA A 29 -5.77 21.50 25.50
N THR A 30 -4.96 21.87 26.49
CA THR A 30 -5.18 23.06 27.32
C THR A 30 -3.92 23.93 27.36
N PRO A 31 -4.07 25.27 27.28
CA PRO A 31 -2.93 26.16 27.44
C PRO A 31 -2.45 26.13 28.90
N PRO A 32 -1.17 26.43 29.15
CA PRO A 32 -0.62 26.44 30.50
C PRO A 32 -1.34 27.48 31.38
N PRO A 33 -1.48 27.23 32.70
CA PRO A 33 -2.15 28.15 33.62
C PRO A 33 -1.59 29.59 33.60
N SER A 34 -0.29 29.72 33.34
CA SER A 34 0.42 31.00 33.26
C SER A 34 0.03 31.86 32.05
N VAL A 35 -0.53 31.27 30.99
CA VAL A 35 -0.95 31.97 29.77
C VAL A 35 -2.39 32.49 29.89
N LEU A 36 -3.24 31.75 30.60
CA LEU A 36 -4.62 32.17 30.91
C LEU A 36 -4.69 33.47 31.73
N GLN A 37 -3.62 33.83 32.46
CA GLN A 37 -3.56 35.06 33.23
C GLN A 37 -3.11 36.29 32.42
N LEU A 38 -2.37 36.12 31.31
CA LEU A 38 -1.85 37.24 30.52
C LEU A 38 -2.78 37.73 29.41
N ASN A 39 -3.73 36.89 28.95
CA ASN A 39 -4.44 37.16 27.70
C ASN A 39 -5.74 37.98 27.87
N LYS A 40 -5.63 39.20 28.42
CA LYS A 40 -6.66 40.25 28.31
C LYS A 40 -6.68 40.93 26.91
N LYS A 41 -5.85 40.51 25.96
CA LYS A 41 -5.76 41.10 24.62
C LYS A 41 -5.51 40.05 23.53
N GLY A 42 -6.58 39.37 23.11
CA GLY A 42 -6.80 38.97 21.71
C GLY A 42 -5.69 38.24 20.95
N GLY A 43 -4.87 37.41 21.59
CA GLY A 43 -3.94 36.51 20.90
C GLY A 43 -4.61 35.21 20.44
N ASP A 44 -4.19 34.68 19.29
CA ASP A 44 -4.65 33.40 18.73
C ASP A 44 -4.29 32.21 19.65
N LEU A 45 -5.26 31.75 20.46
CA LEU A 45 -5.14 30.64 21.42
C LEU A 45 -4.57 29.36 20.78
N ALA A 46 -4.78 29.14 19.48
CA ALA A 46 -4.33 27.92 18.80
C ALA A 46 -2.80 27.81 18.76
N SER A 47 -2.10 28.96 18.78
CA SER A 47 -0.63 29.03 18.80
C SER A 47 -0.02 28.67 20.16
N GLU A 48 -0.76 28.89 21.25
CA GLU A 48 -0.32 28.64 22.63
C GLU A 48 -0.45 27.16 23.04
N LEU A 49 -1.14 26.36 22.21
CA LEU A 49 -1.37 24.94 22.41
C LEU A 49 -0.22 24.05 21.91
N VAL A 50 0.92 24.62 21.51
CA VAL A 50 2.10 23.83 21.10
C VAL A 50 3.23 24.02 22.10
N ARG A 51 3.58 22.93 22.79
CA ARG A 51 4.68 22.88 23.76
C ARG A 51 5.94 22.38 23.10
N HIS A 52 7.06 23.00 23.45
CA HIS A 52 8.37 22.63 22.94
C HIS A 52 9.22 22.07 24.08
N PHE A 53 9.82 20.91 23.83
CA PHE A 53 10.73 20.23 24.73
C PHE A 53 12.06 19.98 24.02
N LEU A 54 13.12 19.86 24.80
CA LEU A 54 14.44 19.50 24.28
C LEU A 54 14.79 18.10 24.76
N ILE A 55 15.18 17.23 23.83
CA ILE A 55 15.69 15.90 24.12
C ILE A 55 17.22 15.97 24.02
N GLU A 56 17.90 15.77 25.14
CA GLU A 56 19.36 15.76 25.19
C GLU A 56 19.90 14.34 24.96
N CYS A 57 20.99 14.26 24.20
CA CYS A 57 21.74 13.03 23.98
C CYS A 57 22.93 13.01 24.94
N THR A 58 23.04 11.95 25.73
CA THR A 58 24.13 11.74 26.68
C THR A 58 24.73 10.35 26.48
N PRO A 59 25.91 10.03 27.05
CA PRO A 59 26.45 8.68 27.01
C PRO A 59 25.54 7.61 27.63
N LYS A 60 24.62 8.00 28.52
CA LYS A 60 23.62 7.11 29.15
C LYS A 60 22.37 6.89 28.28
N GLY A 61 22.28 7.55 27.12
CA GLY A 61 21.12 7.57 26.26
C GLY A 61 20.48 8.95 26.14
N VAL A 62 19.20 8.99 25.79
CA VAL A 62 18.44 10.23 25.56
C VAL A 62 17.41 10.48 26.66
N ARG A 63 17.10 11.75 26.94
CA ARG A 63 16.02 12.14 27.86
C ARG A 63 15.52 13.57 27.62
N LEU A 64 14.39 13.94 28.22
CA LEU A 64 13.91 15.32 28.22
C LEU A 64 14.75 16.19 29.16
N LYS A 65 15.36 17.25 28.62
CA LYS A 65 16.15 18.22 29.39
C LYS A 65 15.25 19.04 30.31
N GLY A 66 15.66 19.20 31.57
CA GLY A 66 14.93 19.97 32.57
C GLY A 66 13.81 19.18 33.28
N CYS A 67 13.68 17.88 33.00
CA CYS A 67 12.72 16.99 33.64
C CYS A 67 13.46 15.98 34.53
N PRO A 68 13.61 16.23 35.84
CA PRO A 68 14.43 15.38 36.72
C PRO A 68 13.82 13.99 36.96
N ASN A 69 12.50 13.85 36.83
CA ASN A 69 11.79 12.57 36.96
C ASN A 69 11.83 11.73 35.67
N GLU A 70 12.47 12.24 34.63
CA GLU A 70 12.56 11.57 33.34
C GLU A 70 13.72 10.56 33.33
N PRO A 71 13.44 9.27 33.03
CA PRO A 71 14.50 8.27 32.93
C PRO A 71 15.35 8.46 31.67
N TYR A 72 16.51 7.80 31.63
CA TYR A 72 17.32 7.71 30.40
C TYR A 72 16.81 6.56 29.53
N PHE A 73 16.64 6.85 28.24
CA PHE A 73 16.24 5.86 27.23
C PHE A 73 17.41 5.51 26.33
N GLY A 74 17.52 4.23 25.94
CA GLY A 74 18.61 3.76 25.08
C GLY A 74 18.65 4.40 23.68
N SER A 75 17.53 4.95 23.20
CA SER A 75 17.45 5.64 21.90
C SER A 75 16.28 6.62 21.84
N LEU A 76 16.29 7.51 20.85
CA LEU A 76 15.17 8.42 20.56
C LEU A 76 13.86 7.66 20.31
N THR A 77 13.92 6.55 19.58
CA THR A 77 12.77 5.68 19.34
C THR A 77 12.23 5.10 20.64
N ALA A 78 13.10 4.64 21.55
CA ALA A 78 12.66 4.09 22.83
C ALA A 78 11.96 5.15 23.70
N LEU A 79 12.48 6.38 23.71
CA LEU A 79 11.82 7.52 24.36
C LEU A 79 10.42 7.75 23.76
N VAL A 80 10.34 7.91 22.43
CA VAL A 80 9.07 8.19 21.73
C VAL A 80 8.04 7.07 21.95
N CYS A 81 8.45 5.81 21.86
CA CYS A 81 7.58 4.66 22.10
C CYS A 81 7.11 4.58 23.55
N GLN A 82 7.96 4.88 24.54
CA GLN A 82 7.51 4.90 25.93
C GLN A 82 6.49 6.01 26.16
N HIS A 83 6.75 7.19 25.58
CA HIS A 83 5.89 8.36 25.71
C HIS A 83 4.53 8.22 25.03
N SER A 84 4.37 7.27 24.10
CA SER A 84 3.06 6.93 23.54
C SER A 84 2.23 6.02 24.44
N ILE A 85 2.88 5.23 25.30
CA ILE A 85 2.21 4.36 26.27
C ILE A 85 1.88 5.14 27.55
N THR A 86 2.82 5.97 28.04
CA THR A 86 2.73 6.76 29.27
C THR A 86 3.29 8.16 29.06
N ALA A 87 2.59 9.21 29.51
CA ALA A 87 3.03 10.59 29.25
C ALA A 87 4.33 11.00 29.98
N LEU A 88 4.66 10.38 31.12
CA LEU A 88 5.82 10.72 31.96
C LEU A 88 5.93 12.24 32.22
N ALA A 89 7.04 12.89 31.87
CA ALA A 89 7.20 14.33 32.04
C ALA A 89 6.48 15.19 30.99
N LEU A 90 5.83 14.59 29.98
CA LEU A 90 5.01 15.32 29.01
C LEU A 90 3.59 15.56 29.56
N PRO A 91 2.92 16.64 29.11
CA PRO A 91 1.56 16.98 29.51
C PRO A 91 0.50 15.99 29.01
N CYS A 92 0.80 15.22 27.97
CA CYS A 92 -0.04 14.15 27.45
C CYS A 92 0.81 13.12 26.71
N LYS A 93 0.22 11.95 26.41
CA LYS A 93 0.89 10.90 25.64
C LYS A 93 1.14 11.36 24.21
N LEU A 94 2.23 10.88 23.63
CA LEU A 94 2.50 11.05 22.21
C LEU A 94 1.59 10.14 21.39
N LEU A 95 0.91 10.70 20.39
CA LEU A 95 0.14 9.91 19.46
C LEU A 95 1.05 9.53 18.29
N ILE A 96 1.43 8.25 18.24
CA ILE A 96 2.13 7.70 17.08
C ILE A 96 1.11 7.62 15.95
N PRO A 97 1.34 8.32 14.83
CA PRO A 97 0.46 8.21 13.67
C PRO A 97 0.38 6.74 13.23
N HIS A 98 -0.83 6.24 12.99
CA HIS A 98 -1.01 4.90 12.42
C HIS A 98 -0.58 4.80 10.95
N ARG A 99 -0.26 5.94 10.32
CA ARG A 99 0.19 6.08 8.93
C ARG A 99 1.37 7.04 8.87
N ASP A 100 2.26 6.88 7.90
CA ASP A 100 3.45 7.72 7.76
C ASP A 100 3.05 9.19 7.47
N PRO A 101 3.51 10.19 8.24
CA PRO A 101 3.22 11.61 7.98
C PRO A 101 3.62 12.10 6.57
N LEU A 102 4.51 11.39 5.88
CA LEU A 102 4.87 11.69 4.48
C LEU A 102 3.72 11.37 3.51
N GLU A 103 2.74 10.54 3.89
CA GLU A 103 1.53 10.29 3.11
C GLU A 103 0.46 11.39 3.26
N GLU A 104 0.54 12.24 4.29
CA GLU A 104 -0.47 13.28 4.57
C GLU A 104 -0.31 14.57 3.74
N ILE A 105 0.80 14.77 3.02
CA ILE A 105 1.02 16.01 2.24
C ILE A 105 0.02 16.14 1.07
N SER A 106 -0.73 15.08 0.76
CA SER A 106 -1.66 15.01 -0.38
C SER A 106 -3.15 15.00 -0.04
N GLU A 107 -3.57 15.29 1.19
CA GLU A 107 -5.01 15.26 1.53
C GLU A 107 -5.50 16.52 2.25
N SER A 108 -5.92 17.51 1.47
CA SER A 108 -6.92 18.50 1.91
C SER A 108 -8.02 18.64 0.85
N SER A 109 -8.89 17.64 0.75
CA SER A 109 -10.23 17.83 0.16
C SER A 109 -11.19 16.73 0.62
N PRO A 110 -12.51 17.00 0.65
CA PRO A 110 -13.48 16.16 1.34
C PRO A 110 -13.74 14.84 0.62
N GLN A 111 -13.78 13.79 1.44
CA GLN A 111 -14.24 12.43 1.19
C GLN A 111 -15.26 12.29 0.04
N THR A 112 -14.85 11.57 -1.00
CA THR A 112 -15.75 10.89 -1.93
C THR A 112 -15.18 9.51 -2.23
N ALA A 113 -16.04 8.54 -2.58
CA ALA A 113 -15.73 7.11 -2.81
C ALA A 113 -14.61 6.78 -3.81
N ALA A 114 -13.89 7.77 -4.33
CA ALA A 114 -12.71 7.64 -5.17
C ALA A 114 -11.45 7.17 -4.41
N ASN A 115 -11.39 7.34 -3.08
CA ASN A 115 -10.19 7.04 -2.28
C ASN A 115 -9.90 5.54 -2.07
N SER A 116 -10.90 4.66 -2.15
CA SER A 116 -10.67 3.21 -2.05
C SER A 116 -9.91 2.65 -3.26
N ALA A 117 -10.11 3.22 -4.45
CA ALA A 117 -9.35 2.83 -5.64
C ALA A 117 -7.88 3.28 -5.55
N ALA A 118 -7.61 4.48 -5.03
CA ALA A 118 -6.25 5.02 -4.86
C ALA A 118 -5.45 4.27 -3.78
N GLU A 119 -6.08 3.87 -2.68
CA GLU A 119 -5.46 3.04 -1.64
C GLU A 119 -5.25 1.59 -2.10
N LEU A 120 -6.20 1.00 -2.84
CA LEU A 120 -5.99 -0.29 -3.54
C LEU A 120 -4.85 -0.21 -4.56
N LEU A 121 -4.68 0.93 -5.24
CA LEU A 121 -3.54 1.17 -6.15
C LEU A 121 -2.20 1.20 -5.40
N LYS A 122 -2.15 1.72 -4.16
CA LYS A 122 -0.95 1.75 -3.32
C LYS A 122 -0.62 0.40 -2.67
N GLN A 123 -1.60 -0.28 -2.08
CA GLN A 123 -1.41 -1.54 -1.35
C GLN A 123 -1.42 -2.78 -2.28
N GLY A 124 -2.02 -2.61 -3.46
CA GLY A 124 -2.37 -3.68 -4.37
C GLY A 124 -3.65 -4.41 -3.94
N ALA A 125 -4.31 -5.07 -4.88
CA ALA A 125 -5.43 -5.97 -4.61
C ALA A 125 -4.96 -7.42 -4.75
N ALA A 126 -5.52 -8.33 -3.95
CA ALA A 126 -5.23 -9.74 -4.08
C ALA A 126 -6.49 -10.58 -3.99
N CYS A 127 -6.54 -11.63 -4.79
CA CYS A 127 -7.69 -12.52 -4.97
C CYS A 127 -7.21 -13.95 -5.19
N ASN A 128 -8.10 -14.92 -4.99
CA ASN A 128 -7.83 -16.29 -5.44
C ASN A 128 -8.43 -16.49 -6.83
N VAL A 129 -7.68 -17.13 -7.71
CA VAL A 129 -8.12 -17.50 -9.06
C VAL A 129 -7.63 -18.89 -9.41
N TRP A 130 -8.31 -19.55 -10.35
CA TRP A 130 -7.79 -20.77 -10.94
C TRP A 130 -6.71 -20.42 -11.96
N TYR A 131 -5.51 -20.98 -11.82
CA TYR A 131 -4.47 -20.92 -12.83
C TYR A 131 -4.61 -22.09 -13.79
N LEU A 132 -4.75 -21.79 -15.09
CA LEU A 132 -4.99 -22.79 -16.14
C LEU A 132 -3.72 -23.16 -16.91
N GLY A 133 -2.68 -22.33 -16.80
CA GLY A 133 -1.41 -22.54 -17.48
C GLY A 133 -0.86 -21.28 -18.14
N SER A 134 0.29 -21.45 -18.78
CA SER A 134 0.90 -20.46 -19.67
C SER A 134 0.99 -21.03 -21.08
N VAL A 135 0.88 -20.17 -22.07
CA VAL A 135 1.10 -20.52 -23.47
C VAL A 135 2.07 -19.52 -24.09
N ASP A 136 3.12 -20.02 -24.73
CA ASP A 136 4.00 -19.20 -25.55
C ASP A 136 3.19 -18.69 -26.77
N THR A 137 3.04 -17.37 -26.86
CA THR A 137 2.28 -16.69 -27.91
C THR A 137 3.19 -16.03 -28.95
N GLU A 138 4.51 -16.20 -28.84
CA GLU A 138 5.49 -15.63 -29.77
C GLU A 138 5.26 -14.11 -29.88
N SER A 139 5.18 -13.55 -31.08
CA SER A 139 4.91 -12.13 -31.30
C SER A 139 3.44 -11.71 -31.14
N LEU A 140 2.51 -12.64 -30.86
CA LEU A 140 1.09 -12.29 -30.70
C LEU A 140 0.86 -11.52 -29.40
N THR A 141 -0.03 -10.53 -29.48
CA THR A 141 -0.41 -9.66 -28.37
C THR A 141 -1.93 -9.45 -28.34
N GLY A 142 -2.42 -8.69 -27.35
CA GLY A 142 -3.82 -8.29 -27.30
C GLY A 142 -4.80 -9.45 -27.11
N HIS A 143 -6.03 -9.25 -27.58
CA HIS A 143 -7.09 -10.26 -27.51
C HIS A 143 -6.74 -11.54 -28.27
N GLN A 144 -5.95 -11.45 -29.36
CA GLN A 144 -5.56 -12.62 -30.16
C GLN A 144 -4.67 -13.58 -29.37
N ALA A 145 -3.74 -13.06 -28.56
CA ALA A 145 -2.89 -13.88 -27.70
C ALA A 145 -3.73 -14.64 -26.66
N VAL A 146 -4.66 -13.95 -25.98
CA VAL A 146 -5.58 -14.56 -24.99
C VAL A 146 -6.46 -15.62 -25.65
N GLN A 147 -7.02 -15.31 -26.83
CA GLN A 147 -7.87 -16.23 -27.58
C GLN A 147 -7.11 -17.49 -28.02
N LYS A 148 -5.90 -17.35 -28.58
CA LYS A 148 -5.02 -18.47 -28.98
C LYS A 148 -4.71 -19.36 -27.78
N ALA A 149 -4.27 -18.74 -26.68
CA ALA A 149 -3.92 -19.45 -25.46
C ALA A 149 -5.11 -20.27 -24.94
N LEU A 150 -6.30 -19.65 -24.83
CA LEU A 150 -7.48 -20.34 -24.32
C LEU A 150 -7.95 -21.46 -25.26
N SER A 151 -7.89 -21.24 -26.58
CA SER A 151 -8.20 -22.30 -27.56
C SER A 151 -7.31 -23.52 -27.37
N LEU A 152 -6.01 -23.31 -27.14
CA LEU A 152 -5.05 -24.40 -26.90
C LEU A 152 -5.32 -25.11 -25.57
N ALA A 153 -5.60 -24.35 -24.50
CA ALA A 153 -5.94 -24.93 -23.19
C ALA A 153 -7.23 -25.78 -23.23
N LEU A 154 -8.25 -25.34 -23.97
CA LEU A 154 -9.52 -26.08 -24.12
C LEU A 154 -9.39 -27.31 -25.04
N ALA A 155 -8.49 -27.27 -26.03
CA ALA A 155 -8.27 -28.37 -26.95
C ALA A 155 -7.34 -29.47 -26.37
N GLN A 156 -6.63 -29.18 -25.28
CA GLN A 156 -5.67 -30.09 -24.68
C GLN A 156 -6.36 -31.33 -24.09
N GLN A 157 -5.81 -32.51 -24.40
CA GLN A 157 -6.27 -33.80 -23.88
C GLN A 157 -5.07 -34.57 -23.31
N PRO A 158 -5.07 -34.93 -22.00
CA PRO A 158 -6.10 -34.62 -21.01
C PRO A 158 -6.15 -33.12 -20.66
N PRO A 159 -7.27 -32.60 -20.11
CA PRO A 159 -7.38 -31.20 -19.71
C PRO A 159 -6.23 -30.79 -18.76
N PRO A 160 -5.69 -29.56 -18.88
CA PRO A 160 -4.65 -29.09 -18.00
C PRO A 160 -5.12 -29.05 -16.54
N LEU A 161 -4.23 -29.43 -15.64
CA LEU A 161 -4.47 -29.37 -14.21
C LEU A 161 -4.56 -27.90 -13.77
N SER A 162 -5.74 -27.50 -13.29
CA SER A 162 -5.94 -26.19 -12.68
C SER A 162 -5.55 -26.20 -11.19
N THR A 163 -4.83 -25.17 -10.74
CA THR A 163 -4.52 -24.98 -9.31
C THR A 163 -4.99 -23.60 -8.84
N VAL A 164 -5.37 -23.50 -7.56
CA VAL A 164 -5.73 -22.20 -6.97
C VAL A 164 -4.47 -21.41 -6.68
N VAL A 165 -4.37 -20.22 -7.24
CA VAL A 165 -3.27 -19.29 -6.99
C VAL A 165 -3.78 -18.01 -6.36
N HIS A 166 -2.98 -17.46 -5.44
CA HIS A 166 -3.16 -16.12 -4.94
C HIS A 166 -2.61 -15.12 -5.98
N PHE A 167 -3.51 -14.38 -6.60
CA PHE A 167 -3.25 -13.40 -7.64
C PHE A 167 -3.25 -12.00 -7.04
N LYS A 168 -2.06 -11.42 -6.89
CA LYS A 168 -1.86 -10.06 -6.37
C LYS A 168 -1.44 -9.11 -7.48
N VAL A 169 -2.10 -7.97 -7.56
CA VAL A 169 -1.80 -6.86 -8.47
C VAL A 169 -1.35 -5.67 -7.64
N SER A 170 -0.22 -5.06 -7.98
CA SER A 170 0.24 -3.80 -7.40
C SER A 170 0.89 -2.90 -8.46
N SER A 171 1.32 -1.71 -8.07
CA SER A 171 2.12 -0.80 -8.90
C SER A 171 3.44 -1.39 -9.40
N GLN A 172 3.95 -2.45 -8.75
CA GLN A 172 5.16 -3.15 -9.16
C GLN A 172 4.89 -4.24 -10.20
N GLY A 173 3.64 -4.68 -10.38
CA GLY A 173 3.23 -5.69 -11.34
C GLY A 173 2.31 -6.77 -10.75
N ILE A 174 2.37 -7.97 -11.33
CA ILE A 174 1.54 -9.13 -10.93
C ILE A 174 2.41 -10.10 -10.14
N THR A 175 1.88 -10.62 -9.03
CA THR A 175 2.49 -11.71 -8.27
C THR A 175 1.50 -12.86 -8.17
N LEU A 176 1.96 -14.06 -8.54
CA LEU A 176 1.22 -15.31 -8.40
C LEU A 176 1.88 -16.16 -7.33
N THR A 177 1.12 -16.66 -6.37
CA THR A 177 1.59 -17.64 -5.38
C THR A 177 0.71 -18.88 -5.48
N ASP A 178 1.28 -20.04 -5.73
CA ASP A 178 0.52 -21.30 -5.71
C ASP A 178 0.28 -21.72 -4.26
N ASN A 179 -0.99 -21.81 -3.88
CA ASN A 179 -1.36 -22.14 -2.51
C ASN A 179 -0.98 -23.59 -2.15
N GLN A 180 -0.93 -24.48 -3.14
CA GLN A 180 -0.58 -25.89 -2.97
C GLN A 180 0.89 -26.19 -3.26
N ARG A 181 1.66 -25.19 -3.77
CA ARG A 181 3.07 -25.32 -4.15
C ARG A 181 3.34 -26.50 -5.10
N LYS A 182 2.40 -26.78 -6.01
CA LYS A 182 2.48 -27.92 -6.94
C LYS A 182 3.18 -27.55 -8.24
N LEU A 183 2.86 -26.40 -8.82
CA LEU A 183 3.40 -25.97 -10.11
C LEU A 183 4.58 -25.01 -9.96
N PHE A 184 4.51 -24.12 -8.97
CA PHE A 184 5.56 -23.16 -8.64
C PHE A 184 5.36 -22.65 -7.22
N PHE A 185 6.39 -22.08 -6.57
CA PHE A 185 6.18 -21.45 -5.26
C PHE A 185 5.60 -20.04 -5.40
N ARG A 186 6.26 -19.19 -6.19
CA ARG A 186 5.85 -17.81 -6.44
C ARG A 186 6.46 -17.32 -7.76
N LYS A 187 5.67 -16.61 -8.57
CA LYS A 187 6.13 -15.92 -9.79
C LYS A 187 5.77 -14.45 -9.72
N HIS A 188 6.70 -13.58 -10.13
CA HIS A 188 6.47 -12.15 -10.21
C HIS A 188 6.71 -11.66 -11.63
N TYR A 189 5.73 -10.95 -12.17
CA TYR A 189 5.75 -10.31 -13.48
C TYR A 189 5.81 -8.80 -13.24
N PRO A 190 6.97 -8.16 -13.47
CA PRO A 190 7.10 -6.72 -13.32
C PRO A 190 6.11 -5.98 -14.21
N VAL A 191 5.64 -4.80 -13.77
CA VAL A 191 4.72 -3.97 -14.56
C VAL A 191 5.24 -3.68 -15.98
N SER A 192 6.55 -3.58 -16.16
CA SER A 192 7.20 -3.34 -17.45
C SER A 192 7.08 -4.50 -18.46
N THR A 193 6.77 -5.71 -18.00
CA THR A 193 6.61 -6.88 -18.86
C THR A 193 5.15 -7.16 -19.21
N VAL A 194 4.20 -6.78 -18.35
CA VAL A 194 2.77 -6.98 -18.58
C VAL A 194 2.26 -5.98 -19.61
N ILE A 195 1.91 -6.46 -20.80
CA ILE A 195 1.54 -5.61 -21.94
C ILE A 195 0.03 -5.61 -22.24
N PHE A 196 -0.71 -6.62 -21.77
CA PHE A 196 -2.14 -6.72 -22.05
C PHE A 196 -2.85 -7.58 -21.00
N CYS A 197 -4.11 -7.30 -20.70
CA CYS A 197 -4.96 -8.15 -19.88
C CYS A 197 -6.43 -8.00 -20.29
N ALA A 198 -7.11 -9.12 -20.52
CA ALA A 198 -8.51 -9.12 -20.93
C ALA A 198 -9.22 -10.43 -20.59
N LEU A 199 -10.56 -10.38 -20.60
CA LEU A 199 -11.39 -11.57 -20.70
C LEU A 199 -11.24 -12.22 -22.08
N ASP A 200 -11.63 -13.49 -22.21
CA ASP A 200 -11.79 -14.11 -23.53
C ASP A 200 -12.82 -13.33 -24.37
N PRO A 201 -12.47 -12.82 -25.57
CA PRO A 201 -13.39 -12.04 -26.39
C PRO A 201 -14.60 -12.84 -26.90
N GLN A 202 -14.51 -14.17 -26.91
CA GLN A 202 -15.62 -15.04 -27.30
C GLN A 202 -16.53 -15.43 -26.12
N GLY A 203 -16.23 -14.96 -24.90
CA GLY A 203 -17.00 -15.28 -23.71
C GLY A 203 -16.98 -16.76 -23.34
N ARG A 204 -15.99 -17.52 -23.80
CA ARG A 204 -15.87 -18.95 -23.49
C ARG A 204 -15.58 -19.13 -22.01
N LYS A 205 -16.15 -20.19 -21.45
CA LYS A 205 -15.98 -20.54 -20.04
C LYS A 205 -14.99 -21.69 -19.91
N TRP A 206 -14.14 -21.60 -18.90
CA TRP A 206 -13.38 -22.74 -18.43
C TRP A 206 -14.32 -23.66 -17.66
N VAL A 207 -14.43 -24.92 -18.07
CA VAL A 207 -15.27 -25.91 -17.39
C VAL A 207 -14.36 -26.85 -16.60
N ALA A 208 -14.33 -26.65 -15.28
CA ALA A 208 -13.73 -27.60 -14.35
C ALA A 208 -14.86 -28.27 -13.56
N ASP A 209 -14.86 -29.60 -13.51
CA ASP A 209 -15.83 -30.40 -12.73
C ASP A 209 -17.31 -30.05 -13.00
N GLY A 210 -17.64 -29.66 -14.24
CA GLY A 210 -19.01 -29.32 -14.68
C GLY A 210 -19.46 -27.88 -14.37
N VAL A 211 -18.64 -27.10 -13.67
CA VAL A 211 -18.93 -25.68 -13.40
C VAL A 211 -18.17 -24.79 -14.38
N GLY A 212 -18.89 -23.95 -15.11
CA GLY A 212 -18.32 -23.02 -16.08
C GLY A 212 -17.96 -21.67 -15.47
N SER A 213 -16.66 -21.37 -15.40
CA SER A 213 -16.11 -20.10 -14.92
C SER A 213 -15.65 -19.19 -16.07
N ARG A 214 -15.79 -17.88 -15.92
CA ARG A 214 -15.25 -16.92 -16.91
C ARG A 214 -13.73 -17.00 -16.93
N ALA A 215 -13.16 -17.11 -18.13
CA ALA A 215 -11.73 -17.15 -18.34
C ALA A 215 -11.19 -15.76 -18.70
N PHE A 216 -9.98 -15.48 -18.24
CA PHE A 216 -9.24 -14.26 -18.56
C PHE A 216 -7.75 -14.57 -18.65
N GLY A 217 -7.00 -13.66 -19.25
CA GLY A 217 -5.55 -13.80 -19.32
C GLY A 217 -4.84 -12.47 -19.34
N PHE A 218 -3.57 -12.50 -18.97
CA PHE A 218 -2.65 -11.41 -19.24
C PHE A 218 -1.48 -11.89 -20.09
N VAL A 219 -0.99 -10.99 -20.93
CA VAL A 219 0.14 -11.22 -21.82
C VAL A 219 1.33 -10.48 -21.23
N ALA A 220 2.45 -11.20 -21.05
CA ALA A 220 3.71 -10.63 -20.59
C ALA A 220 4.84 -10.94 -21.56
N ARG A 221 5.78 -10.00 -21.72
CA ARG A 221 7.02 -10.24 -22.47
C ARG A 221 7.90 -11.25 -21.73
N LYS A 222 8.45 -12.20 -22.47
CA LYS A 222 9.36 -13.22 -21.94
C LYS A 222 10.70 -12.57 -21.57
N GLN A 223 11.27 -12.95 -20.43
CA GLN A 223 12.59 -12.44 -20.03
C GLN A 223 13.65 -12.89 -21.05
N GLY A 224 14.46 -11.94 -21.53
CA GLY A 224 15.54 -12.22 -22.49
C GLY A 224 15.13 -12.23 -23.97
N SER A 225 13.85 -11.98 -24.30
CA SER A 225 13.38 -11.80 -25.68
C SER A 225 12.78 -10.40 -25.88
N THR A 226 12.99 -9.83 -27.07
CA THR A 226 12.43 -8.53 -27.45
C THR A 226 11.08 -8.63 -28.13
N SER A 227 10.76 -9.80 -28.71
CA SER A 227 9.53 -10.05 -29.48
C SER A 227 8.60 -11.08 -28.86
N ASP A 228 9.11 -11.97 -28.01
CA ASP A 228 8.33 -13.11 -27.54
C ASP A 228 7.48 -12.79 -26.32
N ASN A 229 6.24 -13.21 -26.38
CA ASN A 229 5.23 -13.01 -25.39
C ASN A 229 4.70 -14.35 -24.89
N GLU A 230 4.38 -14.40 -23.61
CA GLU A 230 3.72 -15.52 -22.96
C GLU A 230 2.36 -15.04 -22.43
N CYS A 231 1.31 -15.82 -22.70
CA CYS A 231 -0.03 -15.56 -22.19
C CYS A 231 -0.31 -16.48 -21.00
N HIS A 232 -0.66 -15.89 -19.86
CA HIS A 232 -1.03 -16.60 -18.65
C HIS A 232 -2.55 -16.63 -18.51
N LEU A 233 -3.12 -17.82 -18.37
CA LEU A 233 -4.56 -18.03 -18.35
C LEU A 233 -5.08 -18.32 -16.94
N PHE A 234 -6.24 -17.76 -16.65
CA PHE A 234 -6.91 -17.85 -15.39
C PHE A 234 -8.41 -18.03 -15.56
N ALA A 235 -9.07 -18.56 -14.53
CA ALA A 235 -10.52 -18.57 -14.43
C ALA A 235 -11.00 -18.06 -13.07
N GLU A 236 -12.22 -17.52 -13.07
CA GLU A 236 -12.95 -17.06 -11.89
C GLU A 236 -13.06 -18.20 -10.85
N HIS A 237 -12.62 -17.93 -9.63
CA HIS A 237 -12.72 -18.85 -8.48
C HIS A 237 -13.80 -18.39 -7.48
N ASP A 238 -13.89 -17.08 -7.24
CA ASP A 238 -14.83 -16.48 -6.30
C ASP A 238 -15.81 -15.55 -7.05
N PRO A 239 -17.13 -15.78 -6.99
CA PRO A 239 -18.14 -14.92 -7.60
C PRO A 239 -18.13 -13.47 -7.10
N GLU A 240 -17.67 -13.23 -5.87
CA GLU A 240 -17.53 -11.88 -5.31
C GLU A 240 -16.34 -11.11 -5.92
N GLN A 241 -15.42 -11.84 -6.56
CA GLN A 241 -14.22 -11.30 -7.21
C GLN A 241 -14.22 -11.71 -8.69
N PRO A 242 -15.17 -11.20 -9.50
CA PRO A 242 -15.37 -11.66 -10.86
C PRO A 242 -14.17 -11.31 -11.74
N ALA A 243 -13.90 -12.14 -12.76
CA ALA A 243 -12.79 -11.94 -13.68
C ALA A 243 -12.78 -10.53 -14.32
N SER A 244 -13.95 -9.96 -14.58
CA SER A 244 -14.09 -8.60 -15.11
C SER A 244 -13.54 -7.51 -14.17
N ALA A 245 -13.70 -7.66 -12.85
CA ALA A 245 -13.18 -6.72 -11.87
C ALA A 245 -11.65 -6.80 -11.80
N ILE A 246 -11.10 -8.03 -11.86
CA ILE A 246 -9.64 -8.28 -11.88
C ILE A 246 -9.01 -7.63 -13.12
N VAL A 247 -9.55 -7.90 -14.30
CA VAL A 247 -9.08 -7.32 -15.57
C VAL A 247 -9.13 -5.79 -15.51
N ASN A 248 -10.26 -5.22 -15.07
CA ASN A 248 -10.40 -3.78 -14.93
C ASN A 248 -9.37 -3.17 -13.97
N PHE A 249 -9.06 -3.86 -12.87
CA PHE A 249 -8.05 -3.43 -11.92
C PHE A 249 -6.65 -3.46 -12.54
N VAL A 250 -6.27 -4.57 -13.19
CA VAL A 250 -4.98 -4.69 -13.91
C VAL A 250 -4.82 -3.59 -14.95
N SER A 251 -5.82 -3.35 -15.79
CA SER A 251 -5.76 -2.30 -16.82
C SER A 251 -5.58 -0.91 -16.22
N LYS A 252 -6.27 -0.60 -15.11
CA LYS A 252 -6.15 0.70 -14.42
C LYS A 252 -4.79 0.88 -13.75
N VAL A 253 -4.26 -0.16 -13.12
CA VAL A 253 -3.00 -0.10 -12.34
C VAL A 253 -1.77 -0.10 -13.25
N MET A 254 -1.77 -0.93 -14.30
CA MET A 254 -0.55 -1.24 -15.06
C MET A 254 -0.50 -0.65 -16.46
N ILE A 255 -1.65 -0.50 -17.12
CA ILE A 255 -1.68 -0.19 -18.56
C ILE A 255 -1.98 1.30 -18.81
N GLY A 256 -2.52 2.00 -17.81
CA GLY A 256 -2.91 3.41 -17.94
C GLY A 256 -4.11 3.56 -18.87
N SER A 257 -5.06 4.41 -18.49
CA SER A 257 -6.21 4.74 -19.34
C SER A 257 -5.76 5.10 -20.77
N PRO A 258 -6.41 4.60 -21.84
CA PRO A 258 -6.13 5.07 -23.18
C PRO A 258 -6.33 6.59 -23.18
N LYS A 259 -5.28 7.34 -23.49
CA LYS A 259 -5.45 8.74 -23.89
C LYS A 259 -6.36 8.70 -25.12
N LYS A 260 -7.62 9.10 -24.94
CA LYS A 260 -8.45 9.50 -26.08
C LYS A 260 -7.68 10.62 -26.77
N MET A 261 -7.07 10.31 -27.91
CA MET A 261 -6.76 11.30 -28.93
C MET A 261 -8.01 11.53 -29.77
#